data_AF-M1WCD9-F1
#
_entry.id   AF-M1WCD9-F1
#
_cell.length_a   1.000
_cell.length_b   1.000
_cell.length_c   1.000
_cell.angle_alpha   90.00
_cell.angle_beta   90.00
_cell.angle_gamma   90.00
#
_symmetry.space_group_name_H-M   'P 1'
#
loop_
_entity.id
_entity.type
_entity.pdbx_description
1 polymer ?
#
loop_
_entity_poly.entity_id
_entity_poly.type
_entity_poly.pdbx_seq_one_letter_code
_entity_poly.pdbx_strand_id
1 'polypeptide(L)'
;MQSFAAQLVIALSIVHERGFAHGDLHLGNIFLQLPSSLDGLSVDQLYARYGEPEKEAVVYLNPEDVLAHPSIPSYVVHTALLGIPSDDVKLGEAKLILSDFGVAFRPDEKSQYVSHASPVRRPPESQFEPEVPLTFASDIYSLGCAIFDLLAHRTLLNGYWILSDDDITVQQIDLEGPMPPTWWRRWKGRSEYFDEEGNLLDKLHDPWTWERRFGEWVRDSRQEWGMGTFAEDEMNALIKLLRCMLVWMPSERPDISEVLQSEWMTKWALPAHQKGLQEDASRSN
;
A
#
# COMPACT_ATOMS: atom_id res chain seq x y z
N MET A 1 -1.29 -2.40 14.42
CA MET A 1 -1.18 -2.90 13.03
C MET A 1 -2.38 -3.75 12.59
N GLN A 2 -2.73 -4.85 13.26
CA GLN A 2 -3.93 -5.66 12.92
C GLN A 2 -5.22 -4.81 12.77
N SER A 3 -5.49 -3.90 13.72
CA SER A 3 -6.62 -2.98 13.63
C SER A 3 -6.56 -2.04 12.41
N PHE A 4 -5.38 -1.60 11.97
CA PHE A 4 -5.26 -0.75 10.78
C PHE A 4 -5.55 -1.52 9.51
N ALA A 5 -5.04 -2.75 9.39
CA ALA A 5 -5.38 -3.62 8.27
C ALA A 5 -6.89 -3.88 8.23
N ALA A 6 -7.52 -4.13 9.37
CA ALA A 6 -8.97 -4.28 9.46
C ALA A 6 -9.72 -3.03 8.96
N GLN A 7 -9.34 -1.85 9.44
CA GLN A 7 -9.94 -0.59 9.01
C GLN A 7 -9.73 -0.33 7.51
N LEU A 8 -8.56 -0.66 6.96
CA LEU A 8 -8.26 -0.52 5.53
C LEU A 8 -9.18 -1.41 4.67
N VAL A 9 -9.33 -2.68 5.05
CA VAL A 9 -10.21 -3.62 4.34
C VAL A 9 -11.67 -3.17 4.43
N ILE A 10 -12.13 -2.70 5.60
CA ILE A 10 -13.47 -2.14 5.77
C ILE A 10 -13.66 -0.88 4.92
N ALA A 11 -12.68 0.02 4.90
CA ALA A 11 -12.75 1.23 4.08
C ALA A 11 -12.86 0.89 2.59
N LEU A 12 -12.07 -0.08 2.11
CA LEU A 12 -12.15 -0.52 0.72
C LEU A 12 -13.47 -1.25 0.42
N SER A 13 -14.01 -2.03 1.35
CA SER A 13 -15.31 -2.69 1.15
C SER A 13 -16.44 -1.69 0.92
N ILE A 14 -16.45 -0.61 1.71
CA ILE A 14 -17.39 0.52 1.57
C ILE A 14 -17.27 1.20 0.20
N VAL A 15 -16.06 1.26 -0.37
CA VAL A 15 -15.78 1.83 -1.70
C VAL A 15 -16.27 0.90 -2.81
N HIS A 16 -15.94 -0.39 -2.73
CA HIS A 16 -16.37 -1.44 -3.68
C HIS A 16 -17.89 -1.62 -3.67
N GLU A 17 -18.55 -1.59 -2.51
CA GLU A 17 -20.01 -1.65 -2.37
C GLU A 17 -20.73 -0.48 -3.07
N ARG A 18 -20.06 0.68 -3.21
CA ARG A 18 -20.55 1.83 -3.97
C ARG A 18 -20.25 1.74 -5.47
N GLY A 19 -19.63 0.64 -5.91
CA GLY A 19 -19.26 0.38 -7.30
C GLY A 19 -17.99 1.09 -7.76
N PHE A 20 -17.16 1.58 -6.84
CA PHE A 20 -15.90 2.24 -7.16
C PHE A 20 -14.71 1.33 -6.88
N ALA A 21 -13.73 1.32 -7.77
CA ALA A 21 -12.37 0.89 -7.51
C ALA A 21 -11.51 2.12 -7.21
N HIS A 22 -10.62 2.03 -6.23
CA HIS A 22 -9.72 3.10 -5.81
C HIS A 22 -8.67 3.42 -6.88
N GLY A 23 -8.06 2.40 -7.49
CA GLY A 23 -7.12 2.53 -8.62
C GLY A 23 -5.69 2.91 -8.26
N ASP A 24 -5.44 3.38 -7.03
CA ASP A 24 -4.11 3.73 -6.51
C ASP A 24 -4.00 3.54 -4.99
N LEU A 25 -4.19 2.29 -4.53
CA LEU A 25 -4.20 1.98 -3.10
C LEU A 25 -2.77 1.76 -2.56
N HIS A 26 -2.31 2.64 -1.67
CA HIS A 26 -1.01 2.51 -1.00
C HIS A 26 -0.96 3.30 0.32
N LEU A 27 0.07 3.06 1.15
CA LEU A 27 0.17 3.70 2.48
C LEU A 27 0.21 5.22 2.45
N GLY A 28 0.71 5.84 1.37
CA GLY A 28 0.66 7.30 1.20
C GLY A 28 -0.76 7.90 1.04
N ASN A 29 -1.76 7.09 0.68
CA ASN A 29 -3.16 7.49 0.54
C ASN A 29 -4.00 7.07 1.76
N ILE A 30 -3.33 6.58 2.81
CA ILE A 30 -3.90 6.15 4.06
C ILE A 30 -3.44 7.09 5.16
N PHE A 31 -4.37 7.84 5.72
CA PHE A 31 -4.07 8.79 6.80
C PHE A 31 -4.59 8.29 8.15
N LEU A 32 -3.97 8.80 9.22
CA LEU A 32 -4.50 8.67 10.57
C LEU A 32 -5.18 9.96 10.95
N GLN A 33 -6.41 9.85 11.45
CA GLN A 33 -7.13 10.98 12.00
C GLN A 33 -6.36 11.56 13.19
N LEU A 34 -6.21 12.88 13.22
CA LEU A 34 -5.57 13.55 14.35
C LEU A 34 -6.42 13.37 15.62
N PRO A 35 -5.80 13.15 16.80
CA PRO A 35 -6.53 12.97 18.06
C PRO A 35 -7.35 14.19 18.48
N SER A 36 -6.93 15.40 18.05
CA SER A 36 -7.63 16.66 18.29
C SER A 36 -7.80 17.41 16.98
N SER A 37 -9.01 17.93 16.74
CA SER A 37 -9.26 18.78 15.57
C SER A 37 -8.37 20.03 15.61
N LEU A 38 -7.82 20.37 14.46
CA LEU A 38 -7.09 21.63 14.27
C LEU A 38 -8.05 22.83 14.16
N ASP A 39 -9.33 22.60 13.85
CA ASP A 39 -10.34 23.65 13.62
C ASP A 39 -10.58 24.52 14.86
N GLY A 40 -10.24 24.01 16.05
CA GLY A 40 -10.37 24.73 17.32
C GLY A 40 -9.17 25.62 17.68
N LEU A 41 -8.08 25.60 16.89
CA LEU A 41 -6.88 26.37 17.16
C LEU A 41 -6.88 27.68 16.36
N SER A 42 -6.46 28.79 16.99
CA SER A 42 -6.09 29.99 16.24
C SER A 42 -4.78 29.77 15.48
N VAL A 43 -4.50 30.60 14.47
CA VAL A 43 -3.23 30.56 13.72
C VAL A 43 -2.03 30.65 14.66
N ASP A 44 -2.06 31.57 15.64
CA ASP A 44 -0.99 31.72 16.63
C ASP A 44 -0.80 30.47 17.49
N GLN A 45 -1.89 29.80 17.86
CA GLN A 45 -1.82 28.54 18.61
C GLN A 45 -1.27 27.39 17.77
N LEU A 46 -1.58 27.36 16.48
CA LEU A 46 -1.06 26.38 15.55
C LEU A 46 0.46 26.56 15.40
N TYR A 47 0.94 27.79 15.23
CA TYR A 47 2.37 28.08 15.17
C TYR A 47 3.10 27.86 16.49
N ALA A 48 2.48 28.21 17.62
CA ALA A 48 3.05 27.91 18.93
C ALA A 48 3.24 26.40 19.17
N ARG A 49 2.37 25.57 18.58
CA ARG A 49 2.40 24.11 18.76
C ARG A 49 3.28 23.38 17.74
N TYR A 50 3.26 23.80 16.48
CA TYR A 50 3.90 23.08 15.37
C TYR A 50 5.06 23.86 14.71
N GLY A 51 5.33 25.07 15.17
CA GLY A 51 6.33 25.97 14.58
C GLY A 51 5.72 26.91 13.54
N GLU A 52 6.45 27.99 13.25
CA GLU A 52 6.11 28.88 12.14
C GLU A 52 6.41 28.22 10.79
N PRO A 53 5.66 28.54 9.72
CA PRO A 53 5.90 27.97 8.40
C PRO A 53 7.28 28.35 7.87
N GLU A 54 8.11 27.37 7.61
CA GLU A 54 9.41 27.57 6.97
C GLU A 54 9.20 27.82 5.47
N LYS A 55 9.67 28.97 5.00
CA LYS A 55 9.50 29.42 3.62
C LYS A 55 10.81 29.32 2.88
N GLU A 56 10.77 28.73 1.70
CA GLU A 56 11.90 28.67 0.79
C GLU A 56 11.58 29.47 -0.48
N ALA A 57 12.50 30.34 -0.90
CA ALA A 57 12.30 31.16 -2.09
C ALA A 57 12.32 30.29 -3.35
N VAL A 58 11.39 30.53 -4.27
CA VAL A 58 11.41 29.86 -5.57
C VAL A 58 12.56 30.46 -6.40
N VAL A 59 13.55 29.63 -6.73
CA VAL A 59 14.68 30.01 -7.58
C VAL A 59 14.42 29.55 -9.00
N TYR A 60 14.45 30.48 -9.95
CA TYR A 60 14.31 30.19 -11.36
C TYR A 60 15.63 29.68 -11.92
N LEU A 61 15.61 28.55 -12.63
CA LEU A 61 16.80 28.01 -13.29
C LEU A 61 17.30 28.93 -14.41
N ASN A 62 16.39 29.60 -15.12
CA ASN A 62 16.72 30.66 -16.07
C ASN A 62 16.11 32.00 -15.60
N PRO A 63 16.91 33.07 -15.48
CA PRO A 63 16.43 34.39 -15.06
C PRO A 63 15.39 35.02 -16.01
N GLU A 64 15.33 34.58 -17.27
CA GLU A 64 14.39 35.10 -18.27
C GLU A 64 12.95 34.57 -18.09
N ASP A 65 12.78 33.41 -17.42
CA ASP A 65 11.48 32.80 -17.14
C ASP A 65 10.67 33.59 -16.10
N VAL A 66 11.34 34.44 -15.32
CA VAL A 66 10.75 35.33 -14.30
C VAL A 66 9.68 36.27 -14.89
N LEU A 67 9.85 36.68 -16.15
CA LEU A 67 8.93 37.60 -16.82
C LEU A 67 7.76 36.89 -17.51
N ALA A 68 7.79 35.56 -17.63
CA ALA A 68 6.85 34.79 -18.45
C ALA A 68 5.61 34.30 -17.70
N HIS A 69 5.66 34.13 -16.37
CA HIS A 69 4.55 33.52 -15.63
C HIS A 69 4.23 34.21 -14.29
N PRO A 70 3.28 35.18 -14.27
CA PRO A 70 2.79 35.81 -13.03
C PRO A 70 2.07 34.83 -12.07
N SER A 71 1.87 33.57 -12.47
CA SER A 71 1.22 32.53 -11.67
C SER A 71 2.19 31.74 -10.76
N ILE A 72 3.50 32.01 -10.83
CA ILE A 72 4.49 31.29 -10.03
C ILE A 72 4.63 31.98 -8.66
N PRO A 73 4.44 31.26 -7.53
CA PRO A 73 4.57 31.84 -6.20
C PRO A 73 6.03 32.24 -5.92
N SER A 74 6.23 33.31 -5.15
CA SER A 74 7.57 33.79 -4.77
C SER A 74 8.31 32.89 -3.78
N TYR A 75 7.57 32.02 -3.08
CA TYR A 75 8.11 31.05 -2.13
C TYR A 75 7.24 29.80 -2.08
N VAL A 76 7.84 28.70 -1.66
CA VAL A 76 7.15 27.49 -1.23
C VAL A 76 7.25 27.37 0.29
N VAL A 77 6.36 26.58 0.89
CA VAL A 77 6.33 26.34 2.32
C VAL A 77 6.60 24.86 2.55
N HIS A 78 7.54 24.55 3.44
CA HIS A 78 7.79 23.16 3.81
C HIS A 78 6.59 22.58 4.56
N THR A 79 6.31 21.30 4.33
CA THR A 79 5.22 20.60 5.02
C THR A 79 5.49 20.56 6.53
N ALA A 80 4.52 21.02 7.32
CA ALA A 80 4.59 20.91 8.77
C ALA A 80 4.50 19.44 9.21
N LEU A 81 5.43 19.01 10.07
CA LEU A 81 5.39 17.66 10.65
C LEU A 81 4.41 17.64 11.82
N LEU A 82 3.19 17.15 11.57
CA LEU A 82 2.15 16.95 12.59
C LEU A 82 2.23 15.58 13.28
N GLY A 83 3.31 14.83 13.03
CA GLY A 83 3.48 13.47 13.51
C GLY A 83 3.60 13.37 15.02
N ILE A 84 3.05 12.31 15.59
CA ILE A 84 3.32 11.86 16.95
C ILE A 84 4.07 10.53 16.90
N PRO A 85 4.91 10.20 17.89
CA PRO A 85 5.52 8.88 17.98
C PRO A 85 4.48 7.77 17.88
N SER A 86 4.80 6.70 17.15
CA SER A 86 3.86 5.57 16.96
C SER A 86 3.42 4.94 18.28
N ASP A 87 4.30 4.94 19.29
CA ASP A 87 4.04 4.37 20.61
C ASP A 87 3.03 5.20 21.42
N ASP A 88 2.83 6.46 21.05
CA ASP A 88 1.84 7.35 21.67
C ASP A 88 0.45 7.20 21.01
N VAL A 89 0.37 6.55 19.84
CA VAL A 89 -0.88 6.30 19.13
C VAL A 89 -1.60 5.11 19.75
N LYS A 90 -2.66 5.37 20.51
CA LYS A 90 -3.48 4.33 21.11
C LYS A 90 -4.41 3.68 20.10
N LEU A 91 -4.63 2.37 20.25
CA LEU A 91 -5.40 1.55 19.31
C LEU A 91 -6.82 2.07 19.04
N GLY A 92 -7.50 2.60 20.05
CA GLY A 92 -8.86 3.15 19.94
C GLY A 92 -8.94 4.55 19.31
N GLU A 93 -7.86 5.34 19.41
CA GLU A 93 -7.79 6.70 18.85
C GLU A 93 -7.33 6.68 17.38
N ALA A 94 -6.73 5.57 16.94
CA ALA A 94 -6.12 5.44 15.64
C ALA A 94 -7.13 5.11 14.54
N LYS A 95 -7.85 6.14 14.09
CA LYS A 95 -8.85 6.06 13.02
C LYS A 95 -8.19 6.26 11.65
N LEU A 96 -8.30 5.25 10.81
CA LEU A 96 -7.78 5.25 9.45
C LEU A 96 -8.75 6.01 8.52
N ILE A 97 -8.18 6.86 7.67
CA ILE A 97 -8.90 7.56 6.60
C ILE A 97 -8.28 7.13 5.27
N LEU A 98 -9.09 6.48 4.44
CA LEU A 98 -8.74 6.24 3.04
C LEU A 98 -9.04 7.51 2.24
N SER A 99 -8.10 7.93 1.39
CA SER A 99 -8.11 9.23 0.73
C SER A 99 -7.59 9.14 -0.70
N ASP A 100 -7.62 10.26 -1.40
CA ASP A 100 -7.17 10.41 -2.78
C ASP A 100 -7.88 9.48 -3.79
N PHE A 101 -9.12 9.84 -4.08
CA PHE A 101 -9.92 9.21 -5.12
C PHE A 101 -9.70 9.85 -6.51
N GLY A 102 -8.59 10.57 -6.72
CA GLY A 102 -8.33 11.32 -7.95
C GLY A 102 -8.28 10.46 -9.22
N VAL A 103 -7.98 9.17 -9.06
CA VAL A 103 -7.92 8.16 -10.13
C VAL A 103 -8.92 7.01 -9.94
N ALA A 104 -9.85 7.16 -9.00
CA ALA A 104 -10.89 6.16 -8.77
C ALA A 104 -11.84 6.05 -9.98
N PHE A 105 -12.34 4.85 -10.23
CA PHE A 105 -13.19 4.57 -11.38
C PHE A 105 -14.28 3.56 -11.06
N ARG A 106 -15.32 3.50 -11.88
CA ARG A 106 -16.42 2.53 -11.74
C ARG A 106 -16.29 1.51 -12.86
N PRO A 107 -15.86 0.25 -12.58
CA PRO A 107 -15.66 -0.76 -13.61
C PRO A 107 -16.88 -0.97 -14.51
N ASP A 108 -18.09 -0.85 -13.96
CA ASP A 108 -19.36 -1.03 -14.68
C ASP A 108 -19.72 0.15 -15.61
N GLU A 109 -19.17 1.34 -15.38
CA GLU A 109 -19.52 2.55 -16.15
C GLU A 109 -18.43 2.94 -17.16
N LYS A 110 -17.16 2.72 -16.82
CA LYS A 110 -16.02 3.13 -17.65
C LYS A 110 -14.90 2.10 -17.57
N SER A 111 -14.53 1.57 -18.73
CA SER A 111 -13.34 0.73 -18.88
C SER A 111 -12.07 1.55 -18.61
N GLN A 112 -11.30 1.12 -17.60
CA GLN A 112 -10.00 1.68 -17.26
C GLN A 112 -8.93 0.65 -17.61
N TYR A 113 -8.02 0.99 -18.52
CA TYR A 113 -6.97 0.07 -18.99
C TYR A 113 -5.59 0.38 -18.38
N VAL A 114 -5.42 1.58 -17.82
CA VAL A 114 -4.16 2.05 -17.27
C VAL A 114 -4.24 2.03 -15.76
N SER A 115 -3.28 1.38 -15.10
CA SER A 115 -3.11 1.50 -13.66
C SER A 115 -2.28 2.74 -13.33
N HIS A 116 -2.77 3.55 -12.41
CA HIS A 116 -2.04 4.70 -11.89
C HIS A 116 -1.18 4.36 -10.66
N ALA A 117 -1.28 3.10 -10.18
CA ALA A 117 -0.47 2.61 -9.09
C ALA A 117 1.02 2.66 -9.42
N SER A 118 1.81 3.01 -8.39
CA SER A 118 3.27 2.89 -8.41
C SER A 118 3.69 1.48 -8.87
N PRO A 119 4.77 1.32 -9.67
CA PRO A 119 5.20 0.03 -10.21
C PRO A 119 5.22 -1.12 -9.21
N VAL A 120 5.66 -0.87 -7.96
CA VAL A 120 5.78 -1.90 -6.90
C VAL A 120 4.45 -2.37 -6.29
N ARG A 121 3.34 -1.70 -6.61
CA ARG A 121 1.98 -2.05 -6.15
C ARG A 121 1.04 -2.28 -7.33
N ARG A 122 1.57 -2.08 -8.54
CA ARG A 122 0.81 -2.19 -9.77
C ARG A 122 0.43 -3.65 -9.97
N PRO A 123 -0.85 -3.96 -10.21
CA PRO A 123 -1.26 -5.32 -10.43
C PRO A 123 -0.71 -5.83 -11.78
N PRO A 124 -0.20 -7.07 -11.86
CA PRO A 124 0.58 -7.54 -13.01
C PRO A 124 -0.23 -7.58 -14.32
N GLU A 125 -1.55 -7.75 -14.26
CA GLU A 125 -2.41 -7.72 -15.45
C GLU A 125 -2.32 -6.39 -16.22
N SER A 126 -2.01 -5.28 -15.54
CA SER A 126 -1.85 -3.98 -16.22
C SER A 126 -0.65 -3.93 -17.17
N GLN A 127 0.37 -4.75 -16.93
CA GLN A 127 1.55 -4.88 -17.78
C GLN A 127 1.35 -5.94 -18.86
N PHE A 128 0.77 -7.10 -18.50
CA PHE A 128 0.70 -8.26 -19.39
C PHE A 128 -0.60 -8.37 -20.19
N GLU A 129 -1.66 -7.68 -19.76
CA GLU A 129 -2.97 -7.63 -20.42
C GLU A 129 -3.48 -6.18 -20.55
N PRO A 130 -2.73 -5.28 -21.21
CA PRO A 130 -3.11 -3.87 -21.31
C PRO A 130 -4.41 -3.64 -22.11
N GLU A 131 -4.89 -4.67 -22.82
CA GLU A 131 -6.15 -4.64 -23.55
C GLU A 131 -7.36 -5.06 -22.70
N VAL A 132 -7.14 -5.55 -21.47
CA VAL A 132 -8.19 -5.99 -20.54
C VAL A 132 -8.42 -4.87 -19.52
N PRO A 133 -9.67 -4.45 -19.29
CA PRO A 133 -9.93 -3.41 -18.31
C PRO A 133 -9.68 -3.90 -16.89
N LEU A 134 -9.12 -3.02 -16.07
CA LEU A 134 -8.95 -3.21 -14.63
C LEU A 134 -10.32 -3.32 -13.95
N THR A 135 -10.35 -4.05 -12.85
CA THR A 135 -11.57 -4.31 -12.07
C THR A 135 -11.29 -4.12 -10.59
N PHE A 136 -12.26 -4.42 -9.71
CA PHE A 136 -12.04 -4.45 -8.27
C PHE A 136 -10.87 -5.38 -7.86
N ALA A 137 -10.57 -6.43 -8.64
CA ALA A 137 -9.46 -7.33 -8.38
C ALA A 137 -8.08 -6.65 -8.44
N SER A 138 -7.97 -5.52 -9.14
CA SER A 138 -6.76 -4.70 -9.20
C SER A 138 -6.51 -3.97 -7.88
N ASP A 139 -7.58 -3.52 -7.21
CA ASP A 139 -7.48 -2.99 -5.85
C ASP A 139 -7.14 -4.09 -4.85
N ILE A 140 -7.67 -5.30 -5.01
CA ILE A 140 -7.36 -6.43 -4.11
C ILE A 140 -5.87 -6.76 -4.11
N TYR A 141 -5.22 -6.74 -5.27
CA TYR A 141 -3.77 -6.90 -5.36
C TYR A 141 -3.03 -5.79 -4.61
N SER A 142 -3.40 -4.53 -4.87
CA SER A 142 -2.81 -3.36 -4.21
C SER A 142 -3.04 -3.36 -2.69
N LEU A 143 -4.20 -3.87 -2.26
CA LEU A 143 -4.55 -4.06 -0.85
C LEU A 143 -3.67 -5.12 -0.21
N GLY A 144 -3.37 -6.22 -0.91
CA GLY A 144 -2.42 -7.24 -0.45
C GLY A 144 -1.04 -6.65 -0.20
N CYS A 145 -0.52 -5.86 -1.16
CA CYS A 145 0.73 -5.13 -0.97
C CYS A 145 0.66 -4.18 0.23
N ALA A 146 -0.41 -3.39 0.37
CA ALA A 146 -0.58 -2.43 1.46
C ALA A 146 -0.67 -3.11 2.84
N ILE A 147 -1.37 -4.25 2.96
CA ILE A 147 -1.43 -5.02 4.21
C ILE A 147 -0.05 -5.54 4.60
N PHE A 148 0.73 -6.04 3.64
CA PHE A 148 2.11 -6.45 3.92
C PHE A 148 2.96 -5.25 4.36
N ASP A 149 2.91 -4.14 3.61
CA ASP A 149 3.67 -2.91 3.91
C ASP A 149 3.31 -2.33 5.30
N LEU A 150 2.07 -2.53 5.78
CA LEU A 150 1.65 -2.13 7.13
C LEU A 150 2.30 -2.97 8.25
N LEU A 151 2.69 -4.21 7.94
CA LEU A 151 3.13 -5.21 8.92
C LEU A 151 4.64 -5.42 8.90
N ALA A 152 5.28 -5.16 7.77
CA ALA A 152 6.72 -5.27 7.55
C ALA A 152 7.42 -3.92 7.70
N HIS A 153 8.73 -3.96 7.96
CA HIS A 153 9.57 -2.75 7.95
C HIS A 153 10.01 -2.33 6.53
N ARG A 154 9.64 -3.11 5.50
CA ARG A 154 9.97 -2.91 4.08
C ARG A 154 8.73 -3.12 3.24
N THR A 155 8.74 -2.56 2.03
CA THR A 155 7.69 -2.82 1.05
C THR A 155 7.75 -4.25 0.55
N LEU A 156 6.60 -4.84 0.19
CA LEU A 156 6.57 -6.21 -0.34
C LEU A 156 7.49 -6.34 -1.54
N LEU A 157 7.26 -5.55 -2.59
CA LEU A 157 8.14 -5.47 -3.75
C LEU A 157 9.09 -4.28 -3.60
N ASN A 158 10.34 -4.48 -3.96
CA ASN A 158 11.34 -3.42 -3.93
C ASN A 158 11.34 -2.67 -5.25
N GLY A 159 11.27 -1.34 -5.17
CA GLY A 159 11.32 -0.46 -6.34
C GLY A 159 12.13 0.78 -6.04
N TYR A 160 13.34 0.60 -5.48
CA TYR A 160 14.34 1.65 -5.53
C TYR A 160 14.35 2.26 -6.93
N TRP A 161 14.49 3.59 -7.01
CA TRP A 161 14.32 4.44 -8.20
C TRP A 161 15.12 4.04 -9.46
N ILE A 162 15.93 2.97 -9.39
CA ILE A 162 16.78 2.42 -10.44
C ILE A 162 16.15 1.16 -11.08
N LEU A 163 15.19 0.50 -10.41
CA LEU A 163 14.62 -0.77 -10.85
C LEU A 163 13.54 -0.58 -11.92
N SER A 164 13.57 -1.45 -12.93
CA SER A 164 12.63 -1.51 -14.05
C SER A 164 11.38 -2.32 -13.71
N ASP A 165 10.34 -2.21 -14.55
CA ASP A 165 9.13 -3.06 -14.44
C ASP A 165 9.47 -4.57 -14.59
N ASP A 166 10.56 -4.89 -15.30
CA ASP A 166 11.04 -6.27 -15.48
C ASP A 166 11.68 -6.82 -14.18
N ASP A 167 12.42 -5.98 -13.44
CA ASP A 167 12.97 -6.35 -12.12
C ASP A 167 11.86 -6.63 -11.10
N ILE A 168 10.75 -5.90 -11.20
CA ILE A 168 9.56 -6.13 -10.36
C ILE A 168 8.90 -7.45 -10.75
N THR A 169 8.84 -7.77 -12.04
CA THR A 169 8.30 -9.04 -12.54
C THR A 169 9.10 -10.23 -12.01
N VAL A 170 10.44 -10.14 -11.98
CA VAL A 170 11.29 -11.18 -11.36
C VAL A 170 10.96 -11.36 -9.88
N GLN A 171 10.81 -10.26 -9.13
CA GLN A 171 10.44 -10.33 -7.72
C GLN A 171 9.04 -10.90 -7.48
N GLN A 172 8.10 -10.72 -8.41
CA GLN A 172 6.79 -11.36 -8.37
C GLN A 172 6.89 -12.87 -8.63
N ILE A 173 7.80 -13.31 -9.52
CA ILE A 173 8.09 -14.73 -9.75
C ILE A 173 8.73 -15.36 -8.50
N ASP A 174 9.63 -14.66 -7.81
CA ASP A 174 10.18 -15.13 -6.53
C ASP A 174 9.10 -15.36 -5.46
N LEU A 175 8.03 -14.56 -5.49
CA LEU A 175 6.91 -14.65 -4.54
C LEU A 175 5.92 -15.76 -4.90
N GLU A 176 5.35 -15.68 -6.10
CA GLU A 176 4.19 -16.48 -6.53
C GLU A 176 4.59 -17.69 -7.38
N GLY A 177 5.86 -17.77 -7.78
CA GLY A 177 6.35 -18.78 -8.69
C GLY A 177 6.06 -18.44 -10.16
N PRO A 178 6.06 -19.45 -11.05
CA PRO A 178 6.00 -19.23 -12.49
C PRO A 178 4.70 -18.52 -12.88
N MET A 179 4.85 -17.45 -13.67
CA MET A 179 3.71 -16.69 -14.17
C MET A 179 2.93 -17.46 -15.25
N PRO A 180 1.70 -17.02 -15.58
CA PRO A 180 0.90 -17.65 -16.63
C PRO A 180 1.65 -17.75 -17.98
N PRO A 181 1.59 -18.88 -18.73
CA PRO A 181 2.32 -19.05 -19.99
C PRO A 181 1.97 -18.06 -21.10
N THR A 182 0.78 -17.45 -21.03
CA THR A 182 0.36 -16.36 -21.93
C THR A 182 1.14 -15.09 -21.63
N TRP A 183 1.30 -14.74 -20.35
CA TRP A 183 2.04 -13.56 -19.90
C TRP A 183 3.54 -13.75 -20.10
N TRP A 184 4.06 -14.95 -19.82
CA TRP A 184 5.45 -15.33 -20.08
C TRP A 184 5.88 -15.12 -21.55
N ARG A 185 4.98 -15.38 -22.50
CA ARG A 185 5.25 -15.16 -23.93
C ARG A 185 5.15 -13.69 -24.35
N ARG A 186 4.40 -12.86 -23.61
CA ARG A 186 4.27 -11.42 -23.85
C ARG A 186 5.42 -10.63 -23.26
N TRP A 187 6.10 -11.17 -22.26
CA TRP A 187 7.20 -10.50 -21.57
C TRP A 187 8.44 -10.34 -22.47
N LYS A 188 8.68 -9.12 -22.95
CA LYS A 188 9.78 -8.81 -23.91
C LYS A 188 11.16 -8.83 -23.26
N GLY A 189 11.29 -8.35 -22.02
CA GLY A 189 12.56 -8.29 -21.29
C GLY A 189 13.00 -9.63 -20.70
N ARG A 190 12.18 -10.70 -20.81
CA ARG A 190 12.46 -11.99 -20.13
C ARG A 190 13.85 -12.56 -20.42
N SER A 191 14.37 -12.37 -21.63
CA SER A 191 15.65 -12.95 -22.08
C SER A 191 16.87 -12.34 -21.38
N GLU A 192 16.70 -11.21 -20.70
CA GLU A 192 17.75 -10.63 -19.85
C GLU A 192 17.87 -11.37 -18.51
N TYR A 193 16.81 -12.08 -18.10
CA TYR A 193 16.70 -12.72 -16.79
C TYR A 193 16.63 -14.25 -16.86
N PHE A 194 16.07 -14.82 -17.94
CA PHE A 194 15.80 -16.26 -18.07
C PHE A 194 16.30 -16.84 -19.39
N ASP A 195 16.71 -18.10 -19.36
CA ASP A 195 17.00 -18.92 -20.55
C ASP A 195 15.72 -19.40 -21.26
N GLU A 196 15.87 -20.11 -22.39
CA GLU A 196 14.73 -20.62 -23.18
C GLU A 196 13.96 -21.72 -22.44
N GLU A 197 14.61 -22.38 -21.48
CA GLU A 197 14.02 -23.39 -20.61
C GLU A 197 13.29 -22.79 -19.39
N GLY A 198 13.40 -21.48 -19.18
CA GLY A 198 12.76 -20.74 -18.08
C GLY A 198 13.56 -20.73 -16.76
N ASN A 199 14.85 -21.07 -16.80
CA ASN A 199 15.74 -20.95 -15.65
C ASN A 199 16.40 -19.57 -15.62
N LEU A 200 16.67 -19.07 -14.41
CA LEU A 200 17.37 -17.80 -14.22
C LEU A 200 18.79 -17.85 -14.80
N LEU A 201 19.15 -16.80 -15.54
CA LEU A 201 20.50 -16.60 -16.07
C LEU A 201 21.49 -16.26 -14.95
N ASP A 202 21.07 -15.46 -13.96
CA ASP A 202 21.86 -15.20 -12.77
C ASP A 202 21.79 -16.38 -11.81
N LYS A 203 22.86 -17.19 -11.82
CA LYS A 203 23.01 -18.35 -10.94
C LYS A 203 23.27 -17.98 -9.48
N LEU A 204 23.59 -16.72 -9.20
CA LEU A 204 23.75 -16.20 -7.84
C LEU A 204 22.46 -15.56 -7.33
N HIS A 205 21.40 -15.49 -8.15
CA HIS A 205 20.10 -14.99 -7.72
C HIS A 205 19.61 -15.80 -6.53
N ASP A 206 19.37 -15.09 -5.44
CA ASP A 206 18.89 -15.64 -4.18
C ASP A 206 17.42 -15.21 -4.00
N PRO A 207 16.46 -16.11 -4.29
CA PRO A 207 15.06 -15.73 -4.41
C PRO A 207 14.49 -15.25 -3.09
N TRP A 208 13.75 -14.15 -3.14
CA TRP A 208 13.06 -13.59 -1.98
C TRP A 208 11.63 -14.13 -1.89
N THR A 209 11.50 -15.36 -1.37
CA THR A 209 10.20 -16.02 -1.20
C THR A 209 9.36 -15.39 -0.09
N TRP A 210 8.07 -15.77 -0.03
CA TRP A 210 7.16 -15.43 1.06
C TRP A 210 7.75 -15.74 2.45
N GLU A 211 8.26 -16.96 2.66
CA GLU A 211 8.80 -17.41 3.95
C GLU A 211 9.97 -16.54 4.40
N ARG A 212 10.84 -16.16 3.45
CA ARG A 212 12.00 -15.30 3.74
C ARG A 212 11.57 -13.87 4.05
N ARG A 213 10.73 -13.25 3.21
CA ARG A 213 10.24 -11.88 3.44
C ARG A 213 9.48 -11.78 4.75
N PHE A 214 8.64 -12.77 5.08
CA PHE A 214 7.95 -12.81 6.37
C PHE A 214 8.90 -13.06 7.54
N GLY A 215 9.84 -13.99 7.40
CA GLY A 215 10.84 -14.28 8.42
C GLY A 215 11.67 -13.04 8.75
N GLU A 216 12.34 -12.48 7.75
CA GLU A 216 13.28 -11.39 7.94
C GLU A 216 12.57 -10.05 8.18
N TRP A 217 11.56 -9.71 7.35
CA TRP A 217 11.00 -8.35 7.34
C TRP A 217 9.84 -8.12 8.30
N VAL A 218 9.17 -9.20 8.71
CA VAL A 218 8.08 -9.13 9.69
C VAL A 218 8.52 -9.70 11.03
N ARG A 219 8.89 -10.98 11.10
CA ARG A 219 9.16 -11.64 12.39
C ARG A 219 10.44 -11.13 13.06
N ASP A 220 11.58 -11.23 12.38
CA ASP A 220 12.89 -10.98 12.96
C ASP A 220 13.04 -9.49 13.28
N SER A 221 12.59 -8.61 12.37
CA SER A 221 12.56 -7.16 12.62
C SER A 221 11.68 -6.79 13.83
N ARG A 222 10.50 -7.39 14.00
CA ARG A 222 9.65 -7.11 15.18
C ARG A 222 10.30 -7.59 16.48
N GLN A 223 11.02 -8.71 16.42
CA GLN A 223 11.76 -9.22 17.58
C GLN A 223 12.91 -8.29 17.95
N GLU A 224 13.70 -7.84 16.98
CA GLU A 224 14.80 -6.89 17.18
C GLU A 224 14.33 -5.56 17.80
N TRP A 225 13.17 -5.08 17.38
CA TRP A 225 12.59 -3.81 17.84
C TRP A 225 11.66 -3.97 19.05
N GLY A 226 11.55 -5.17 19.62
CA GLY A 226 10.74 -5.43 20.82
C GLY A 226 9.22 -5.26 20.64
N MET A 227 8.71 -5.29 19.40
CA MET A 227 7.30 -5.01 19.06
C MET A 227 6.35 -6.21 19.27
N GLY A 228 6.84 -7.31 19.83
CA GLY A 228 6.11 -8.57 19.94
C GLY A 228 5.96 -9.29 18.60
N THR A 229 6.00 -10.62 18.63
CA THR A 229 5.89 -11.47 17.43
C THR A 229 4.46 -11.96 17.22
N PHE A 230 4.12 -12.23 15.97
CA PHE A 230 2.88 -12.92 15.64
C PHE A 230 2.95 -14.38 16.08
N ALA A 231 1.83 -14.93 16.52
CA ALA A 231 1.72 -16.36 16.71
C ALA A 231 1.83 -17.08 15.35
N GLU A 232 2.30 -18.32 15.37
CA GLU A 232 2.56 -19.09 14.14
C GLU A 232 1.28 -19.35 13.33
N ASP A 233 0.17 -19.60 14.01
CA ASP A 233 -1.15 -19.78 13.40
C ASP A 233 -1.67 -18.50 12.74
N GLU A 234 -1.48 -17.35 13.40
CA GLU A 234 -1.79 -16.05 12.81
C GLU A 234 -0.97 -15.79 11.56
N MET A 235 0.35 -16.04 11.63
CA MET A 235 1.26 -15.82 10.52
C MET A 235 0.88 -16.67 9.31
N ASN A 236 0.56 -17.95 9.53
CA ASN A 236 0.11 -18.85 8.48
C ASN A 236 -1.21 -18.39 7.84
N ALA A 237 -2.16 -17.90 8.65
CA ALA A 237 -3.42 -17.37 8.15
C ALA A 237 -3.22 -16.09 7.31
N LEU A 238 -2.32 -15.20 7.74
CA LEU A 238 -1.96 -13.98 7.03
C LEU A 238 -1.27 -14.28 5.69
N ILE A 239 -0.26 -15.16 5.68
CA ILE A 239 0.44 -15.58 4.46
C ILE A 239 -0.56 -16.18 3.46
N LYS A 240 -1.47 -17.04 3.94
CA LYS A 240 -2.50 -17.65 3.11
C LYS A 240 -3.41 -16.60 2.47
N LEU A 241 -3.88 -15.62 3.24
CA LEU A 241 -4.70 -14.53 2.72
C LEU A 241 -3.97 -13.73 1.64
N LEU A 242 -2.74 -13.32 1.92
CA LEU A 242 -1.95 -12.49 1.00
C LEU A 242 -1.63 -13.22 -0.31
N ARG A 243 -1.30 -14.51 -0.26
CA ARG A 243 -1.13 -15.34 -1.47
C ARG A 243 -2.39 -15.37 -2.32
N CYS A 244 -3.57 -15.49 -1.72
CA CYS A 244 -4.84 -15.43 -2.47
C CYS A 244 -5.07 -14.05 -3.12
N MET A 245 -4.68 -12.97 -2.45
CA MET A 245 -4.86 -11.60 -2.96
C MET A 245 -3.85 -11.23 -4.06
N LEU A 246 -2.66 -11.83 -4.02
CA LEU A 246 -1.53 -11.48 -4.88
C LEU A 246 -1.27 -12.49 -6.01
N VAL A 247 -2.16 -13.48 -6.17
CA VAL A 247 -2.12 -14.41 -7.29
C VAL A 247 -2.14 -13.66 -8.63
N TRP A 248 -1.43 -14.24 -9.61
CA TRP A 248 -1.27 -13.67 -10.95
C TRP A 248 -2.59 -13.27 -11.59
N MET A 249 -3.53 -14.22 -11.69
CA MET A 249 -4.77 -13.99 -12.43
C MET A 249 -5.77 -13.18 -11.61
N PRO A 250 -6.26 -12.04 -12.12
CA PRO A 250 -7.22 -11.22 -11.39
C PRO A 250 -8.54 -11.96 -11.08
N SER A 251 -8.94 -12.91 -11.93
CA SER A 251 -10.13 -13.75 -11.73
C SER A 251 -10.01 -14.78 -10.61
N GLU A 252 -8.79 -15.05 -10.14
CA GLU A 252 -8.53 -16.00 -9.03
C GLU A 252 -8.40 -15.29 -7.69
N ARG A 253 -8.35 -13.95 -7.69
CA ARG A 253 -8.28 -13.15 -6.47
C ARG A 253 -9.65 -13.14 -5.78
N PRO A 254 -9.68 -13.15 -4.44
CA PRO A 254 -10.92 -13.03 -3.69
C PRO A 254 -11.55 -11.65 -3.91
N ASP A 255 -12.88 -11.58 -3.85
CA ASP A 255 -13.53 -10.28 -3.70
C ASP A 255 -13.36 -9.72 -2.28
N ILE A 256 -13.74 -8.45 -2.08
CA ILE A 256 -13.55 -7.78 -0.78
C ILE A 256 -14.37 -8.42 0.35
N SER A 257 -15.50 -9.06 0.04
CA SER A 257 -16.34 -9.77 1.01
C SER A 257 -15.65 -11.06 1.45
N GLU A 258 -15.04 -11.79 0.52
CA GLU A 258 -14.24 -12.97 0.80
C GLU A 258 -12.98 -12.62 1.63
N VAL A 259 -12.33 -11.49 1.34
CA VAL A 259 -11.23 -10.96 2.16
C VAL A 259 -11.71 -10.70 3.60
N LEU A 260 -12.83 -10.01 3.79
CA LEU A 260 -13.42 -9.74 5.12
C LEU A 260 -13.76 -11.03 5.89
N GLN A 261 -14.17 -12.09 5.19
CA GLN A 261 -14.51 -13.39 5.77
C GLN A 261 -13.31 -14.32 5.97
N SER A 262 -12.12 -13.91 5.51
CA SER A 262 -10.92 -14.72 5.66
C SER A 262 -10.61 -15.05 7.11
N GLU A 263 -9.89 -16.16 7.31
CA GLU A 263 -9.50 -16.63 8.64
C GLU A 263 -8.71 -15.57 9.40
N TRP A 264 -7.75 -14.91 8.73
CA TRP A 264 -6.93 -13.88 9.36
C TRP A 264 -7.76 -12.67 9.82
N MET A 265 -8.67 -12.22 8.96
CA MET A 265 -9.54 -11.08 9.25
C MET A 265 -10.50 -11.37 10.42
N THR A 266 -11.15 -12.54 10.41
CA THR A 266 -12.19 -12.87 11.39
C THR A 266 -11.63 -13.25 12.76
N LYS A 267 -10.47 -13.90 12.83
CA LYS A 267 -9.87 -14.35 14.10
C LYS A 267 -8.94 -13.33 14.75
N TRP A 268 -8.26 -12.48 13.97
CA TRP A 268 -7.26 -11.54 14.51
C TRP A 268 -7.55 -10.07 14.17
N ALA A 269 -7.69 -9.71 12.90
CA ALA A 269 -7.74 -8.30 12.51
C ALA A 269 -9.01 -7.57 13.00
N LEU A 270 -10.20 -8.11 12.72
CA LEU A 270 -11.48 -7.52 13.15
C LEU A 270 -11.64 -7.54 14.68
N PRO A 271 -11.31 -8.62 15.42
CA PRO A 271 -11.29 -8.59 16.88
C PRO A 271 -10.34 -7.55 17.46
N ALA A 272 -9.15 -7.36 16.89
CA ALA A 272 -8.22 -6.32 17.32
C ALA A 272 -8.81 -4.91 17.12
N HIS A 273 -9.52 -4.68 16.01
CA HIS A 273 -10.23 -3.42 15.79
C HIS A 273 -11.37 -3.19 16.78
N GLN A 274 -12.21 -4.21 17.01
CA GLN A 274 -13.31 -4.15 17.97
C GLN A 274 -12.84 -3.87 19.40
N LYS A 275 -11.72 -4.49 19.81
CA LYS A 275 -11.10 -4.22 21.11
C LYS A 275 -10.68 -2.75 21.24
N GLY A 276 -10.07 -2.18 20.20
CA GLY A 276 -9.73 -0.76 20.16
C GLY A 276 -10.96 0.15 20.35
N LEU A 277 -12.08 -0.16 19.70
CA LEU A 277 -13.33 0.59 19.85
C LEU A 277 -13.92 0.50 21.27
N GLN A 278 -13.84 -0.66 21.92
CA GLN A 278 -14.31 -0.84 23.31
C GLN A 278 -13.44 -0.07 24.32
N GLU A 279 -12.13 -0.05 24.12
CA GLU A 279 -11.19 0.73 24.95
C GLU A 279 -11.44 2.25 24.84
N ASP A 280 -11.85 2.73 23.67
CA ASP A 280 -12.23 4.14 23.45
C ASP A 280 -13.57 4.49 24.12
N ALA A 281 -14.59 3.63 23.94
CA ALA A 281 -15.93 3.83 24.51
C ALA A 281 -15.94 3.81 26.05
N SER A 282 -15.12 2.97 26.67
CA SER A 282 -15.00 2.87 28.13
C SER A 282 -14.30 4.07 28.79
N ARG A 283 -13.60 4.90 28.01
CA ARG A 283 -12.96 6.13 28.50
C ARG A 283 -13.81 7.38 28.32
N SER A 284 -14.82 7.30 27.46
CA SER A 284 -15.74 8.41 27.19
C SER A 284 -16.92 8.46 28.19
N ASN A 285 -16.98 7.51 29.13
CA ASN A 285 -17.92 7.44 30.26
C ASN A 285 -17.19 7.72 31.58
#